data_AF-A0A3C1CEW0-F1
#
_entry.id   AF-A0A3C1CEW0-F1
#
_cell.length_a   1.000
_cell.length_b   1.000
_cell.length_c   1.000
_cell.angle_alpha   90.00
_cell.angle_beta   90.00
_cell.angle_gamma   90.00
#
_symmetry.space_group_name_H-M   'P 1'
#
loop_
_entity.id
_entity.type
_entity.pdbx_description
1 polymer ?
#
loop_
_entity_poly.entity_id
_entity_poly.type
_entity_poly.pdbx_seq_one_letter_code
_entity_poly.pdbx_strand_id
1 'polypeptide(L)'
;MRPPAPAVDNDTYEVIDDAISALAGRRGLWMGDDVVIVHLVASLIAQAERFLPEAVVHVRAEGASWDEVARLVGTNPDEARLRFDPASPICDGRWPFDAD
;
A
#
# COMPACT_ATOMS: atom_id res chain seq x y z
N MET A 1 15.70 -2.85 -16.41
CA MET A 1 14.84 -4.06 -16.34
C MET A 1 13.56 -3.64 -15.63
N ARG A 2 12.37 -3.97 -16.16
CA ARG A 2 11.12 -3.65 -15.44
C ARG A 2 10.87 -4.72 -14.38
N PRO A 3 10.39 -4.35 -13.18
CA PRO A 3 10.05 -5.35 -12.16
C PRO A 3 8.93 -6.28 -12.68
N PRO A 4 8.88 -7.54 -12.22
CA PRO A 4 7.75 -8.42 -12.52
C PRO A 4 6.45 -7.82 -11.98
N ALA A 5 5.31 -8.34 -12.44
CA ALA A 5 4.05 -8.00 -11.82
C ALA A 5 4.09 -8.36 -10.32
N PRO A 6 3.44 -7.58 -9.45
CA PRO A 6 3.32 -7.93 -8.04
C PRO A 6 2.75 -9.34 -7.87
N ALA A 7 3.30 -10.10 -6.94
CA ALA A 7 2.89 -11.46 -6.65
C ALA A 7 2.52 -11.57 -5.16
N VAL A 8 1.56 -12.45 -4.86
CA VAL A 8 1.31 -12.93 -3.50
C VAL A 8 1.85 -14.35 -3.44
N ASP A 9 2.89 -14.54 -2.65
CA ASP A 9 3.66 -15.77 -2.50
C ASP A 9 4.16 -15.96 -1.05
N ASN A 10 5.03 -16.95 -0.85
CA ASN A 10 5.59 -17.28 0.46
C ASN A 10 6.33 -16.09 1.09
N ASP A 11 7.09 -15.33 0.30
CA ASP A 11 7.86 -14.20 0.82
C ASP A 11 6.91 -13.09 1.29
N THR A 12 5.86 -12.79 0.51
CA THR A 12 4.85 -11.81 0.96
C THR A 12 4.07 -12.29 2.18
N TYR A 13 3.85 -13.59 2.34
CA TYR A 13 3.19 -14.15 3.52
C TYR A 13 4.05 -13.99 4.77
N GLU A 14 5.32 -14.39 4.71
CA GLU A 14 6.25 -14.29 5.85
C GLU A 14 6.43 -12.83 6.29
N VAL A 15 6.60 -11.90 5.34
CA VAL A 15 6.73 -10.47 5.66
C VAL A 15 5.47 -9.91 6.33
N ILE A 16 4.28 -10.34 5.91
CA ILE A 16 3.03 -9.90 6.53
C ILE A 16 2.86 -10.50 7.93
N ASP A 17 3.19 -11.78 8.14
CA ASP A 17 3.14 -12.42 9.46
C ASP A 17 4.08 -11.72 10.47
N ASP A 18 5.32 -11.42 10.03
CA ASP A 18 6.29 -10.64 10.81
C ASP A 18 5.76 -9.23 11.13
N ALA A 19 5.14 -8.56 10.16
CA ALA A 19 4.59 -7.22 10.34
C ALA A 19 3.43 -7.21 11.36
N ILE A 20 2.55 -8.21 11.30
CA ILE A 20 1.45 -8.39 12.26
C ILE A 20 2.02 -8.61 13.66
N SER A 21 2.96 -9.55 13.80
CA SER A 21 3.64 -9.87 15.06
C SER A 21 4.35 -8.66 15.66
N ALA A 22 5.07 -7.91 14.83
CA ALA A 22 5.79 -6.73 15.25
C ALA A 22 4.85 -5.57 15.64
N LEU A 23 3.70 -5.43 14.97
CA LEU A 23 2.70 -4.42 15.33
C LEU A 23 1.97 -4.79 16.62
N ALA A 24 1.62 -6.06 16.82
CA ALA A 24 1.06 -6.58 18.06
C ALA A 24 1.97 -6.27 19.25
N GLY A 25 3.27 -6.55 19.11
CA GLY A 25 4.28 -6.25 20.12
C GLY A 25 4.38 -4.76 20.47
N ARG A 26 4.33 -3.88 19.46
CA ARG A 26 4.34 -2.41 19.68
C ARG A 26 3.09 -1.89 20.37
N ARG A 27 1.93 -2.55 20.17
CA ARG A 27 0.64 -2.15 20.76
C ARG A 27 0.30 -2.88 22.06
N GLY A 28 1.12 -3.86 22.47
CA GLY A 28 0.83 -4.70 23.63
C GLY A 28 -0.42 -5.58 23.46
N LEU A 29 -0.75 -5.96 22.22
CA LEU A 29 -1.92 -6.77 21.90
C LEU A 29 -1.57 -8.25 21.82
N TRP A 30 -2.48 -9.11 22.29
CA TRP A 30 -2.32 -10.56 22.22
C TRP A 30 -2.97 -11.12 20.95
N MET A 31 -2.19 -11.85 20.16
CA MET A 31 -2.59 -12.40 18.85
C MET A 31 -3.45 -13.67 18.94
N GLY A 32 -3.83 -14.12 20.14
CA GLY A 32 -4.70 -15.30 20.32
C GLY A 32 -6.18 -15.05 20.04
N ASP A 33 -6.56 -13.79 19.76
CA ASP A 33 -7.91 -13.36 19.42
C ASP A 33 -7.97 -12.91 17.95
N ASP A 34 -8.82 -13.54 17.14
CA ASP A 34 -8.97 -13.23 15.71
C ASP A 34 -9.40 -11.78 15.47
N VAL A 35 -10.11 -11.15 16.42
CA VAL A 35 -10.47 -9.72 16.32
C VAL A 35 -9.23 -8.84 16.35
N VAL A 36 -8.22 -9.21 17.16
CA VAL A 36 -6.93 -8.52 17.21
C VAL A 36 -6.19 -8.68 15.88
N ILE A 37 -6.20 -9.87 15.29
CA ILE A 37 -5.57 -10.10 13.97
C ILE A 37 -6.21 -9.22 12.90
N VAL A 38 -7.54 -9.18 12.82
CA VAL A 38 -8.26 -8.31 11.88
C VAL A 38 -7.89 -6.84 12.09
N HIS A 39 -7.84 -6.37 13.33
CA HIS A 39 -7.45 -5.00 13.65
C HIS A 39 -6.02 -4.66 13.18
N LEU A 40 -5.06 -5.57 13.39
CA LEU A 40 -3.67 -5.38 13.00
C LEU A 40 -3.52 -5.39 11.48
N VAL A 41 -4.13 -6.34 10.78
CA VAL A 41 -4.11 -6.42 9.32
C VAL A 41 -4.76 -5.17 8.70
N ALA A 42 -5.93 -4.76 9.19
CA ALA A 42 -6.59 -3.54 8.71
C ALA A 42 -5.72 -2.29 8.92
N SER A 43 -5.00 -2.22 10.05
CA SER A 43 -4.06 -1.12 10.31
C SER A 43 -2.88 -1.12 9.33
N LEU A 44 -2.33 -2.30 9.01
CA LEU A 44 -1.22 -2.43 8.06
C LEU A 44 -1.66 -2.10 6.63
N ILE A 45 -2.86 -2.54 6.21
CA ILE A 45 -3.45 -2.19 4.92
C ILE A 45 -3.63 -0.68 4.82
N ALA A 46 -4.27 -0.05 5.81
CA ALA A 46 -4.46 1.38 5.84
C ALA A 46 -3.12 2.15 5.76
N GLN A 47 -2.08 1.66 6.44
CA GLN A 47 -0.76 2.27 6.36
C GLN A 47 -0.13 2.09 4.96
N ALA A 48 -0.20 0.89 4.38
CA ALA A 48 0.31 0.63 3.03
C ALA A 48 -0.39 1.49 1.97
N GLU A 49 -1.71 1.67 2.11
CA GLU A 49 -2.49 2.56 1.25
C GLU A 49 -2.06 4.03 1.35
N ARG A 50 -1.51 4.49 2.48
CA ARG A 50 -0.92 5.84 2.63
C ARG A 50 0.48 5.95 2.05
N PHE A 51 1.24 4.86 1.99
CA PHE A 51 2.55 4.84 1.34
C PHE A 51 2.44 4.87 -0.19
N LEU A 52 1.35 4.30 -0.72
CA LEU A 52 1.20 4.11 -2.16
C LEU A 52 1.17 5.43 -2.97
N PRO A 53 0.45 6.49 -2.58
CA PRO A 53 0.47 7.77 -3.29
C PRO A 53 1.88 8.36 -3.44
N GLU A 54 2.66 8.39 -2.35
CA GLU A 54 4.04 8.90 -2.39
C GLU A 54 4.90 8.09 -3.37
N ALA A 55 4.84 6.76 -3.31
CA ALA A 55 5.58 5.89 -4.22
C ALA A 55 5.18 6.12 -5.69
N VAL A 56 3.89 6.33 -5.96
CA VAL A 56 3.40 6.64 -7.31
C VAL A 56 3.87 8.02 -7.78
N VAL A 57 3.86 9.04 -6.92
CA VAL A 57 4.39 10.37 -7.24
C VAL A 57 5.87 10.28 -7.63
N HIS A 58 6.68 9.56 -6.86
CA HIS A 58 8.11 9.38 -7.16
C HIS A 58 8.32 8.67 -8.51
N VAL A 59 7.64 7.54 -8.75
CA VAL A 59 7.83 6.81 -10.02
C VAL A 59 7.31 7.59 -11.24
N ARG A 60 6.26 8.41 -11.05
CA ARG A 60 5.76 9.33 -12.09
C ARG A 60 6.75 10.44 -12.40
N ALA A 61 7.44 10.98 -11.39
CA ALA A 61 8.51 11.96 -11.57
C ALA A 61 9.73 11.38 -12.33
N GLU A 62 9.97 10.07 -12.20
CA GLU A 62 10.98 9.33 -12.96
C GLU A 62 10.54 8.94 -14.38
N GLY A 63 9.30 9.25 -14.76
CA GLY A 63 8.79 9.09 -16.13
C GLY A 63 8.02 7.79 -16.41
N ALA A 64 7.70 6.97 -15.40
CA ALA A 64 6.88 5.78 -15.60
C ALA A 64 5.47 6.15 -16.12
N SER A 65 4.91 5.41 -17.08
CA SER A 65 3.59 5.74 -17.64
C SER A 65 2.43 5.36 -16.70
N TRP A 66 1.24 5.90 -16.95
CA TRP A 66 0.03 5.47 -16.24
C TRP A 66 -0.31 4.00 -16.49
N ASP A 67 0.04 3.43 -17.66
CA ASP A 67 -0.08 1.99 -17.91
C ASP A 67 0.83 1.14 -17.03
N GLU A 68 2.03 1.64 -16.72
CA GLU A 68 2.96 0.96 -15.83
C GLU A 68 2.46 1.00 -14.39
N VAL A 69 2.02 2.17 -13.92
CA VAL A 69 1.42 2.33 -12.60
C VAL A 69 0.17 1.46 -12.46
N ALA A 70 -0.73 1.50 -13.43
CA ALA A 70 -1.98 0.74 -13.40
C ALA A 70 -1.72 -0.78 -13.30
N ARG A 71 -0.72 -1.28 -14.02
CA ARG A 71 -0.30 -2.68 -13.92
C ARG A 71 0.21 -3.05 -12.53
N LEU A 72 0.97 -2.15 -11.89
CA LEU A 72 1.54 -2.38 -10.56
C LEU A 72 0.49 -2.31 -9.45
N VAL A 73 -0.53 -1.47 -9.59
CA VAL A 73 -1.59 -1.33 -8.57
C VAL A 73 -2.85 -2.15 -8.88
N GLY A 74 -2.82 -2.94 -9.96
CA GLY A 74 -3.90 -3.87 -10.31
C GLY A 74 -5.18 -3.22 -10.82
N THR A 75 -5.07 -2.10 -11.54
CA THR A 75 -6.20 -1.33 -12.08
C THR A 75 -5.96 -0.98 -13.57
N ASN A 76 -6.80 -0.10 -14.15
CA ASN A 76 -6.61 0.47 -15.48
C ASN A 76 -5.96 1.87 -15.45
N PRO A 77 -5.37 2.36 -16.55
CA PRO A 77 -4.65 3.64 -16.57
C PRO A 77 -5.49 4.85 -16.15
N ASP A 78 -6.78 4.87 -16.50
CA ASP A 78 -7.67 5.99 -16.16
C ASP A 78 -7.98 6.02 -14.67
N GLU A 79 -8.26 4.88 -14.05
CA GLU A 79 -8.44 4.75 -12.59
C GLU A 79 -7.16 5.09 -11.82
N ALA A 80 -6.00 4.62 -12.29
CA ALA A 80 -4.71 4.96 -11.69
C ALA A 80 -4.44 6.47 -11.74
N ARG A 81 -4.66 7.09 -12.90
CA ARG A 81 -4.50 8.53 -13.07
C ARG A 81 -5.50 9.29 -12.20
N LEU A 82 -6.75 8.87 -12.18
CA LEU A 82 -7.79 9.51 -11.39
C LEU A 82 -7.46 9.44 -9.88
N ARG A 83 -6.89 8.34 -9.40
CA ARG A 83 -6.52 8.17 -7.98
C ARG A 83 -5.23 8.88 -7.58
N PHE A 84 -4.22 8.95 -8.46
CA PHE A 84 -2.86 9.37 -8.06
C PHE A 84 -2.30 10.60 -8.79
N ASP A 85 -2.95 11.12 -9.82
CA ASP A 85 -2.50 12.34 -10.49
C ASP A 85 -2.83 13.56 -9.63
N PRO A 86 -1.85 14.42 -9.24
CA PRO A 86 -2.12 15.63 -8.49
C PRO A 86 -3.08 16.61 -9.18
N ALA A 87 -3.25 16.51 -10.51
CA ALA A 87 -4.24 17.28 -11.25
C ALA A 87 -5.67 16.69 -11.18
N SER A 88 -5.84 15.49 -10.63
CA SER A 88 -7.13 14.85 -10.47
C SER A 88 -7.94 15.45 -9.31
N PRO A 89 -9.25 15.67 -9.49
CA PRO A 89 -10.11 16.19 -8.42
C PRO A 89 -10.31 15.21 -7.26
N ILE A 90 -10.01 13.91 -7.45
CA ILE A 90 -10.13 12.88 -6.41
C ILE A 90 -8.77 12.25 -6.07
N CYS A 91 -7.68 12.94 -6.37
CA CYS A 91 -6.34 12.49 -6.01
C CYS A 91 -6.28 12.14 -4.52
N ASP A 92 -5.76 10.96 -4.21
CA ASP A 92 -5.43 10.56 -2.85
C ASP A 92 -4.22 11.38 -2.39
N GLY A 93 -4.47 12.43 -1.63
CA GLY A 93 -3.45 13.35 -1.13
C GLY A 93 -2.84 12.93 0.21
N ARG A 94 -3.21 11.77 0.75
CA ARG A 94 -2.70 11.29 2.05
C ARG A 94 -1.24 10.88 1.92
N TRP A 95 -0.41 11.40 2.81
CA TRP A 95 0.99 11.01 2.97
C TRP A 95 1.15 9.96 4.08
N PRO A 96 2.25 9.17 4.06
CA PRO A 96 2.44 8.08 5.02
C PRO A 96 2.36 8.48 6.49
N PHE A 97 2.73 9.73 6.81
CA PHE A 97 2.82 10.26 8.17
C PHE A 97 1.69 11.22 8.53
N ASP A 98 0.74 11.48 7.62
CA ASP A 98 -0.40 12.31 7.95
C ASP A 98 -1.19 11.64 9.07
N ALA A 99 -1.49 12.39 10.13
CA ALA A 99 -2.46 11.97 11.13
C ALA A 99 -3.87 12.16 10.56
N ASP A 100 -4.77 11.22 10.84
CA ASP A 100 -6.22 11.40 10.65
C ASP A 100 -6.79 12.40 11.68
#